data_AF-A0A7I7U2H4-F1
#
_entry.id   AF-A0A7I7U2H4-F1
#
_cell.length_a   1.000
_cell.length_b   1.000
_cell.length_c   1.000
_cell.angle_alpha   90.00
_cell.angle_beta   90.00
_cell.angle_gamma   90.00
#
_symmetry.space_group_name_H-M   'P 1'
#
loop_
_entity.id
_entity.type
_entity.pdbx_description
1 polymer ?
#
loop_
_entity_poly.entity_id
_entity_poly.type
_entity_poly.pdbx_seq_one_letter_code
_entity_poly.pdbx_strand_id
1 'polypeptide(L)'
;MRVAVRSAFAVCVVTAGVIAGPLEIDEMARWTPQLAIASLLPAEGAVVGVAHPVVVTFDGSVVDRHAAEQAVRITSEPAMTGTFEWVEPNVAHWVPDSFWPAHSTVKLTLGDLPTRTFEIGPAVIGVANIADHTFTVTVDGKAPSELPAPHHRPYWGQGGVFPASMGRPQYPTPVGIYSVLAKERDVTMDSSSVGIPVDAPDGYLLDVEYAVRFTKRGLFVHSAPWALNQMGHENGSHGCIGLSTEDAEWYFNAVNVGDPIIVRENGVEVPQTVTG
;
A
#
# COMPACT_ATOMS: atom_id res chain seq x y z
N MET A 1 -32.00 -45.47 98.67
CA MET A 1 -32.62 -44.18 99.04
C MET A 1 -31.80 -43.04 98.43
N ARG A 2 -32.48 -42.14 97.71
CA ARG A 2 -32.12 -40.73 97.38
C ARG A 2 -30.95 -40.51 96.40
N VAL A 3 -31.23 -40.20 95.13
CA VAL A 3 -31.45 -38.85 94.51
C VAL A 3 -30.10 -38.18 94.16
N ALA A 4 -29.67 -38.22 92.88
CA ALA A 4 -29.77 -37.16 91.84
C ALA A 4 -28.69 -36.05 92.00
N VAL A 5 -28.12 -35.36 91.02
CA VAL A 5 -28.51 -34.92 89.66
C VAL A 5 -27.22 -34.68 88.82
N ARG A 6 -27.41 -34.82 87.50
CA ARG A 6 -26.66 -34.41 86.30
C ARG A 6 -25.66 -33.23 86.41
N SER A 7 -24.59 -33.31 85.62
CA SER A 7 -24.16 -32.24 84.71
C SER A 7 -23.33 -32.84 83.58
N ALA A 8 -23.71 -32.53 82.33
CA ALA A 8 -23.07 -32.99 81.11
C ALA A 8 -22.06 -31.94 80.62
N PHE A 9 -20.87 -32.38 80.20
CA PHE A 9 -19.96 -31.61 79.38
C PHE A 9 -19.67 -32.41 78.12
N ALA A 10 -20.09 -31.88 76.97
CA ALA A 10 -19.75 -32.39 75.66
C ALA A 10 -18.42 -31.78 75.23
N VAL A 11 -17.45 -32.63 74.87
CA VAL A 11 -16.17 -32.22 74.28
C VAL A 11 -16.22 -32.62 72.80
N CYS A 12 -16.35 -31.62 71.93
CA CYS A 12 -16.24 -31.82 70.49
C CYS A 12 -14.77 -31.68 70.08
N VAL A 13 -14.18 -32.78 69.62
CA VAL A 13 -12.89 -32.81 68.93
C VAL A 13 -13.16 -32.62 67.44
N VAL A 14 -12.62 -31.56 66.85
CA VAL A 14 -12.62 -31.35 65.40
C VAL A 14 -11.17 -31.34 64.92
N THR A 15 -10.75 -32.43 64.29
CA THR A 15 -9.50 -32.50 63.53
C THR A 15 -9.80 -32.13 62.08
N ALA A 16 -9.38 -30.93 61.65
CA ALA A 16 -9.42 -30.55 60.24
C ALA A 16 -8.09 -30.94 59.57
N GLY A 17 -8.11 -32.01 58.79
CA GLY A 17 -7.06 -32.32 57.82
C GLY A 17 -7.41 -31.69 56.48
N VAL A 18 -6.56 -30.79 55.97
CA VAL A 18 -6.67 -30.28 54.59
C VAL A 18 -5.74 -31.13 53.73
N ILE A 19 -6.33 -31.98 52.88
CA ILE A 19 -5.60 -32.64 51.79
C ILE A 19 -5.54 -31.61 50.66
N ALA A 20 -4.36 -31.02 50.43
CA ALA A 20 -4.10 -30.23 49.24
C ALA A 20 -3.92 -31.19 48.05
N GLY A 21 -4.93 -31.31 47.19
CA GLY A 21 -4.76 -31.89 45.86
C GLY A 21 -3.93 -30.94 44.98
N PRO A 22 -3.19 -31.44 43.97
CA PRO A 22 -2.49 -30.58 43.04
C PRO A 22 -3.51 -29.74 42.27
N LEU A 23 -3.33 -28.42 42.28
CA LEU A 23 -4.06 -27.51 41.41
C LEU A 23 -3.76 -27.91 39.96
N GLU A 24 -4.80 -28.32 39.24
CA GLU A 24 -4.77 -28.49 37.79
C GLU A 24 -4.34 -27.17 37.16
N ILE A 25 -3.07 -27.11 36.77
CA ILE A 25 -2.53 -26.15 35.80
C ILE A 25 -3.02 -26.54 34.41
N ASP A 26 -4.33 -26.56 34.21
CA ASP A 26 -4.93 -26.84 32.90
C ASP A 26 -6.07 -25.86 32.60
N GLU A 27 -5.84 -24.58 32.87
CA GLU A 27 -6.72 -23.52 32.36
C GLU A 27 -6.03 -22.15 32.24
N MET A 28 -4.75 -22.14 31.86
CA MET A 28 -4.23 -21.02 31.09
C MET A 28 -4.56 -21.26 29.62
N ALA A 29 -5.86 -21.26 29.34
CA ALA A 29 -6.37 -21.08 27.99
C ALA A 29 -5.62 -19.88 27.39
N ARG A 30 -4.95 -20.15 26.27
CA ARG A 30 -4.20 -19.19 25.47
C ARG A 30 -5.10 -18.03 25.08
N TRP A 31 -5.21 -17.02 25.93
CA TRP A 31 -5.60 -15.67 25.52
C TRP A 31 -4.42 -15.04 24.80
N THR A 32 -3.98 -15.65 23.70
CA THR A 32 -3.50 -14.84 22.59
C THR A 32 -4.76 -14.14 22.10
N PRO A 33 -4.89 -12.80 22.24
CA PRO A 33 -5.94 -12.11 21.51
C PRO A 33 -5.74 -12.51 20.04
N GLN A 34 -6.70 -13.27 19.51
CA GLN A 34 -6.71 -13.62 18.10
C GLN A 34 -6.93 -12.29 17.39
N LEU A 35 -5.84 -11.64 17.00
CA LEU A 35 -5.86 -10.31 16.43
C LEU A 35 -6.79 -10.35 15.22
N ALA A 36 -7.94 -9.68 15.29
CA ALA A 36 -8.94 -9.80 14.24
C ALA A 36 -8.53 -8.89 13.08
N ILE A 37 -8.79 -9.36 11.87
CA ILE A 37 -8.62 -8.53 10.68
C ILE A 37 -9.79 -7.54 10.64
N ALA A 38 -9.49 -6.26 10.84
CA ALA A 38 -10.44 -5.16 10.83
C ALA A 38 -10.87 -4.81 9.40
N SER A 39 -9.94 -4.81 8.45
CA SER A 39 -10.24 -4.57 7.04
C SER A 39 -9.23 -5.24 6.11
N LEU A 40 -9.68 -5.48 4.87
CA LEU A 40 -8.86 -5.98 3.77
C LEU A 40 -9.08 -5.12 2.54
N LEU A 41 -7.99 -4.76 1.87
CA LEU A 41 -8.02 -4.21 0.52
C LEU A 41 -7.26 -5.15 -0.43
N PRO A 42 -7.68 -5.29 -1.70
CA PRO A 42 -8.87 -4.69 -2.31
C PRO A 42 -10.19 -5.11 -1.64
N ALA A 43 -11.19 -4.24 -1.70
CA ALA A 43 -12.53 -4.57 -1.22
C ALA A 43 -13.19 -5.62 -2.13
N GLU A 44 -14.20 -6.33 -1.62
CA GLU A 44 -14.96 -7.31 -2.41
C GLU A 44 -15.55 -6.65 -3.67
N GLY A 45 -15.27 -7.24 -4.83
CA GLY A 45 -15.72 -6.77 -6.14
C GLY A 45 -15.06 -5.47 -6.62
N ALA A 46 -14.05 -4.94 -5.92
CA ALA A 46 -13.34 -3.75 -6.35
C ALA A 46 -12.56 -4.01 -7.64
N VAL A 47 -12.46 -2.98 -8.50
CA VAL A 47 -11.57 -2.99 -9.66
C VAL A 47 -10.29 -2.24 -9.27
N VAL A 48 -9.14 -2.89 -9.41
CA VAL A 48 -7.83 -2.33 -9.06
C VAL A 48 -6.80 -2.51 -10.17
N GLY A 49 -5.71 -1.76 -10.09
CA GLY A 49 -4.59 -1.90 -11.01
C GLY A 49 -3.74 -3.15 -10.76
N VAL A 50 -2.87 -3.46 -11.72
CA VAL A 50 -2.14 -4.74 -11.78
C VAL A 50 -1.07 -4.93 -10.70
N ALA A 51 -0.71 -3.88 -9.95
CA ALA A 51 0.28 -3.92 -8.87
C ALA A 51 -0.35 -3.68 -7.48
N HIS A 52 -1.67 -3.79 -7.34
CA HIS A 52 -2.33 -3.52 -6.06
C HIS A 52 -1.88 -4.54 -4.99
N PRO A 53 -1.35 -4.08 -3.83
CA PRO A 53 -1.00 -4.98 -2.74
C PRO A 53 -2.26 -5.47 -2.02
N VAL A 54 -2.19 -6.62 -1.36
CA VAL A 54 -3.23 -7.01 -0.40
C VAL A 54 -2.94 -6.31 0.92
N VAL A 55 -3.77 -5.36 1.32
CA VAL A 55 -3.60 -4.59 2.56
C VAL A 55 -4.41 -5.24 3.66
N VAL A 56 -3.73 -5.75 4.69
CA VAL A 56 -4.34 -6.35 5.88
C VAL A 56 -4.22 -5.36 7.03
N THR A 57 -5.36 -4.85 7.47
CA THR A 57 -5.45 -4.00 8.67
C THR A 57 -6.01 -4.83 9.82
N PHE A 58 -5.27 -4.88 10.92
CA PHE A 58 -5.67 -5.55 12.14
C PHE A 58 -6.36 -4.58 13.11
N ASP A 59 -7.22 -5.12 13.97
CA ASP A 59 -7.98 -4.38 14.99
C ASP A 59 -7.12 -3.81 16.13
N GLY A 60 -5.85 -4.23 16.21
CA GLY A 60 -4.87 -3.72 17.16
C GLY A 60 -3.44 -3.86 16.65
N SER A 61 -2.48 -3.30 17.40
CA SER A 61 -1.06 -3.42 17.07
C SER A 61 -0.60 -4.87 17.12
N VAL A 62 0.13 -5.30 16.10
CA VAL A 62 0.68 -6.65 15.99
C VAL A 62 2.04 -6.69 16.68
N VAL A 63 2.16 -7.47 17.75
CA VAL A 63 3.42 -7.66 18.48
C VAL A 63 4.29 -8.72 17.80
N ASP A 64 3.72 -9.89 17.48
CA ASP A 64 4.41 -10.96 16.77
C ASP A 64 4.00 -10.96 15.29
N ARG A 65 4.78 -10.24 14.50
CA ARG A 65 4.55 -10.07 13.05
C ARG A 65 4.69 -11.37 12.28
N HIS A 66 5.67 -12.21 12.65
CA HIS A 66 5.89 -13.48 11.96
C HIS A 66 4.74 -14.44 12.21
N ALA A 67 4.25 -14.54 13.46
CA ALA A 67 3.08 -15.34 13.77
C ALA A 67 1.82 -14.84 13.03
N ALA A 68 1.64 -13.52 12.94
CA ALA A 68 0.53 -12.93 12.19
C ALA A 68 0.60 -13.27 10.70
N GLU A 69 1.75 -13.12 10.05
CA GLU A 69 1.96 -13.48 8.64
C GLU A 69 1.65 -14.96 8.37
N GLN A 70 2.10 -15.86 9.25
CA GLN A 70 1.84 -17.30 9.15
C GLN A 70 0.35 -17.64 9.34
N ALA A 71 -0.36 -16.89 10.18
CA ALA A 71 -1.79 -17.07 10.41
C ALA A 71 -2.64 -16.54 9.25
N VAL A 72 -2.25 -15.41 8.66
CA VAL A 72 -2.95 -14.80 7.52
C VAL A 72 -2.85 -15.68 6.27
N ARG A 73 -1.71 -16.35 6.03
CA ARG A 73 -1.49 -17.32 4.95
C ARG A 73 -2.25 -16.98 3.66
N ILE A 74 -1.75 -16.00 2.93
CA ILE A 74 -2.39 -15.52 1.70
C ILE A 74 -2.22 -16.54 0.59
N THR A 75 -3.32 -16.86 -0.08
CA THR A 75 -3.35 -17.65 -1.32
C THR A 75 -4.28 -16.97 -2.31
N SER A 76 -3.95 -17.08 -3.60
CA SER A 76 -4.73 -16.47 -4.66
C SER A 76 -4.99 -17.43 -5.83
N GLU A 77 -6.06 -17.17 -6.58
CA GLU A 77 -6.29 -17.71 -7.93
C GLU A 77 -6.47 -16.54 -8.88
N PRO A 78 -5.63 -16.38 -9.93
CA PRO A 78 -4.43 -17.18 -10.24
C PRO A 78 -3.38 -17.12 -9.12
N ALA A 79 -2.57 -18.18 -9.03
CA ALA A 79 -1.56 -18.32 -7.98
C ALA A 79 -0.49 -17.23 -8.10
N MET A 80 -0.22 -16.54 -6.99
CA MET A 80 0.77 -15.48 -6.89
C MET A 80 1.53 -15.63 -5.57
N THR A 81 2.84 -15.41 -5.62
CA THR A 81 3.68 -15.26 -4.43
C THR A 81 3.88 -13.79 -4.12
N GLY A 82 4.29 -13.49 -2.89
CA GLY A 82 4.45 -12.12 -2.44
C GLY A 82 5.08 -12.03 -1.07
N THR A 83 5.49 -10.82 -0.72
CA THR A 83 6.23 -10.52 0.50
C THR A 83 5.44 -9.56 1.39
N PHE A 84 5.48 -9.77 2.70
CA PHE A 84 4.88 -8.85 3.66
C PHE A 84 5.78 -7.66 3.95
N GLU A 85 5.18 -6.47 3.90
CA GLU A 85 5.76 -5.20 4.33
C GLU A 85 4.88 -4.57 5.40
N TRP A 86 5.44 -4.38 6.59
CA TRP A 86 4.75 -3.74 7.70
C TRP A 86 4.90 -2.23 7.61
N VAL A 87 3.84 -1.58 7.15
CA VAL A 87 3.83 -0.12 6.95
C VAL A 87 3.45 0.64 8.21
N GLU A 88 2.67 0.00 9.10
CA GLU A 88 2.23 0.55 10.40
C GLU A 88 2.20 -0.59 11.44
N PRO A 89 2.08 -0.30 12.75
CA PRO A 89 2.05 -1.33 13.79
C PRO A 89 0.91 -2.35 13.62
N ASN A 90 -0.19 -1.98 12.96
CA ASN A 90 -1.37 -2.81 12.72
C ASN A 90 -1.72 -2.95 11.23
N VAL A 91 -0.85 -2.53 10.30
CA VAL A 91 -1.11 -2.63 8.85
C VAL A 91 0.05 -3.32 8.16
N ALA A 92 -0.25 -4.45 7.53
CA ALA A 92 0.67 -5.21 6.70
C ALA A 92 0.21 -5.17 5.25
N HIS A 93 1.09 -4.79 4.35
CA HIS A 93 0.90 -4.95 2.91
C HIS A 93 1.51 -6.28 2.51
N TRP A 94 0.77 -7.12 1.81
CA TRP A 94 1.35 -8.23 1.06
C TRP A 94 1.51 -7.77 -0.39
N VAL A 95 2.75 -7.58 -0.79
CA VAL A 95 3.12 -7.07 -2.10
C VAL A 95 3.35 -8.28 -3.02
N PRO A 96 2.60 -8.43 -4.12
CA PRO A 96 2.79 -9.54 -5.04
C PRO A 96 4.18 -9.43 -5.71
N ASP A 97 4.86 -10.55 -5.90
CA ASP A 97 6.20 -10.60 -6.49
C ASP A 97 6.19 -10.26 -8.00
N SER A 98 5.02 -10.30 -8.62
CA SER A 98 4.79 -9.96 -10.03
C SER A 98 3.45 -9.26 -10.19
N PHE A 99 3.23 -8.57 -11.31
CA PHE A 99 1.94 -7.93 -11.57
C PHE A 99 0.85 -8.98 -11.76
N TRP A 100 -0.31 -8.71 -11.18
CA TRP A 100 -1.53 -9.47 -11.41
C TRP A 100 -1.87 -9.48 -12.90
N PRO A 101 -2.44 -10.59 -13.44
CA PRO A 101 -2.88 -10.62 -14.82
C PRO A 101 -3.97 -9.56 -15.05
N ALA A 102 -3.77 -8.71 -16.06
CA ALA A 102 -4.77 -7.71 -16.44
C ALA A 102 -6.07 -8.36 -16.91
N HIS A 103 -7.19 -7.65 -16.78
CA HIS A 103 -8.52 -8.12 -17.22
C HIS A 103 -8.91 -9.47 -16.63
N SER A 104 -8.59 -9.69 -15.36
CA SER A 104 -8.81 -10.96 -14.67
C SER A 104 -9.51 -10.77 -13.33
N THR A 105 -10.17 -11.83 -12.88
CA THR A 105 -10.71 -11.90 -11.51
C THR A 105 -9.71 -12.62 -10.63
N VAL A 106 -9.31 -11.99 -9.52
CA VAL A 106 -8.48 -12.62 -8.49
C VAL A 106 -9.38 -13.10 -7.35
N LYS A 107 -9.29 -14.38 -7.03
CA LYS A 107 -9.84 -14.91 -5.77
C LYS A 107 -8.75 -14.90 -4.72
N LEU A 108 -9.07 -14.45 -3.52
CA LEU A 108 -8.14 -14.28 -2.42
C LEU A 108 -8.66 -15.01 -1.19
N THR A 109 -7.82 -15.87 -0.61
CA THR A 109 -8.11 -16.59 0.62
C THR A 109 -7.01 -16.28 1.64
N LEU A 110 -7.42 -15.91 2.85
CA LEU A 110 -6.52 -15.57 3.97
C LEU A 110 -6.91 -16.40 5.19
N GLY A 111 -6.08 -17.39 5.55
CA GLY A 111 -6.34 -18.29 6.66
C GLY A 111 -7.72 -18.94 6.53
N ASP A 112 -8.54 -18.81 7.58
CA ASP A 112 -9.91 -19.35 7.63
C ASP A 112 -11.00 -18.33 7.26
N LEU A 113 -10.63 -17.15 6.75
CA LEU A 113 -11.61 -16.16 6.31
C LEU A 113 -12.34 -16.62 5.03
N PRO A 114 -13.60 -16.19 4.83
CA PRO A 114 -14.29 -16.41 3.57
C PRO A 114 -13.47 -15.90 2.38
N THR A 115 -13.37 -16.72 1.33
CA THR A 115 -12.75 -16.31 0.07
C THR A 115 -13.43 -15.08 -0.49
N ARG A 116 -12.60 -14.16 -1.00
CA ARG A 116 -13.01 -12.89 -1.57
C ARG A 116 -12.61 -12.78 -3.01
N THR A 117 -13.29 -11.92 -3.76
CA THR A 117 -12.96 -11.66 -5.16
C THR A 117 -12.76 -10.18 -5.41
N PHE A 118 -11.82 -9.86 -6.30
CA PHE A 118 -11.66 -8.53 -6.86
C PHE A 118 -11.22 -8.63 -8.31
N GLU A 119 -11.47 -7.57 -9.07
CA GLU A 119 -11.18 -7.51 -10.49
C GLU A 119 -9.90 -6.71 -10.74
N ILE A 120 -9.12 -7.15 -11.71
CA ILE A 120 -7.96 -6.43 -12.22
C ILE A 120 -8.36 -5.72 -13.51
N GLY A 121 -8.17 -4.41 -13.53
CA GLY A 121 -8.40 -3.58 -14.71
C GLY A 121 -7.35 -3.80 -15.82
N PRO A 122 -7.31 -2.88 -16.81
CA PRO A 122 -6.21 -2.85 -17.77
C PRO A 122 -4.86 -2.59 -17.08
N ALA A 123 -3.77 -3.09 -17.66
CA ALA A 123 -2.43 -2.81 -17.16
C ALA A 123 -1.99 -1.40 -17.60
N VAL A 124 -2.19 -0.39 -16.76
CA VAL A 124 -1.73 0.98 -17.03
C VAL A 124 -0.40 1.21 -16.31
N ILE A 125 0.71 1.04 -17.02
CA ILE A 125 2.05 1.10 -16.43
C ILE A 125 2.72 2.42 -16.78
N GLY A 126 3.05 3.21 -15.76
CA GLY A 126 3.82 4.45 -15.90
C GLY A 126 5.31 4.24 -15.55
N VAL A 127 6.21 4.70 -16.41
CA VAL A 127 7.67 4.56 -16.23
C VAL A 127 8.34 5.92 -16.31
N ALA A 128 8.78 6.45 -15.18
CA ALA A 128 9.62 7.64 -15.10
C ALA A 128 11.08 7.28 -15.36
N ASN A 129 11.68 7.85 -16.41
CA ASN A 129 13.10 7.78 -16.67
C ASN A 129 13.78 9.10 -16.29
N ILE A 130 14.55 9.10 -15.19
CA ILE A 130 15.23 10.28 -14.63
C ILE A 130 16.23 10.89 -15.61
N ALA A 131 16.97 10.07 -16.37
CA ALA A 131 17.98 10.56 -17.31
C ALA A 131 17.37 11.06 -18.63
N ASP A 132 16.30 10.43 -19.11
CA ASP A 132 15.63 10.85 -20.35
C ASP A 132 14.63 11.99 -20.11
N HIS A 133 14.33 12.34 -18.86
CA HIS A 133 13.32 13.33 -18.51
C HIS A 133 11.94 12.99 -19.11
N THR A 134 11.57 11.72 -19.04
CA THR A 134 10.30 11.21 -19.60
C THR A 134 9.49 10.42 -18.60
N PHE A 135 8.18 10.41 -18.80
CA PHE A 135 7.24 9.48 -18.20
C PHE A 135 6.53 8.71 -19.31
N THR A 136 6.88 7.45 -19.49
CA THR A 136 6.29 6.59 -20.53
C THR A 136 5.13 5.79 -19.96
N VAL A 137 3.95 5.91 -20.58
CA VAL A 137 2.77 5.13 -20.21
C VAL A 137 2.45 4.09 -21.28
N THR A 138 2.12 2.89 -20.81
CA THR A 138 1.54 1.83 -21.65
C THR A 138 0.21 1.40 -21.07
N VAL A 139 -0.71 0.99 -21.93
CA VAL A 139 -1.97 0.34 -21.59
C VAL A 139 -1.97 -1.04 -22.23
N ASP A 140 -2.03 -2.09 -21.41
CA ASP A 140 -1.95 -3.49 -21.86
C ASP A 140 -0.72 -3.76 -22.74
N GLY A 141 0.42 -3.18 -22.35
CA GLY A 141 1.70 -3.31 -23.05
C GLY A 141 1.81 -2.54 -24.36
N LYS A 142 0.81 -1.72 -24.71
CA LYS A 142 0.80 -0.90 -25.92
C LYS A 142 0.88 0.59 -25.59
N ALA A 143 1.54 1.34 -26.44
CA ALA A 143 1.48 2.80 -26.41
C ALA A 143 0.03 3.27 -26.69
N PRO A 144 -0.48 4.28 -25.96
CA PRO A 144 -1.73 4.96 -26.29
C PRO A 144 -1.72 5.52 -27.70
N SER A 145 -2.86 5.39 -28.40
CA SER A 145 -3.01 5.82 -29.80
C SER A 145 -3.20 7.33 -29.98
N GLU A 146 -3.73 8.01 -28.96
CA GLU A 146 -4.05 9.43 -29.01
C GLU A 146 -3.43 10.13 -27.81
N LEU A 147 -2.40 10.93 -28.06
CA LEU A 147 -1.84 11.84 -27.06
C LEU A 147 -1.97 13.29 -27.56
N PRO A 148 -2.45 14.22 -26.72
CA PRO A 148 -2.42 15.64 -27.05
C PRO A 148 -0.98 16.14 -26.92
N ALA A 149 -0.26 16.23 -28.03
CA ALA A 149 1.03 16.88 -28.03
C ALA A 149 0.91 18.25 -28.74
N PRO A 150 1.65 19.30 -28.31
CA PRO A 150 1.98 20.48 -29.12
C PRO A 150 3.21 20.26 -30.04
N HIS A 151 3.09 20.66 -31.31
CA HIS A 151 3.97 20.38 -32.46
C HIS A 151 5.48 20.73 -32.36
N HIS A 152 5.97 21.15 -31.20
CA HIS A 152 7.35 21.60 -30.98
C HIS A 152 8.00 21.11 -29.67
N ARG A 153 7.48 20.04 -29.04
CA ARG A 153 8.06 19.49 -27.80
C ARG A 153 8.98 18.29 -28.04
N PRO A 154 9.96 18.02 -27.15
CA PRO A 154 10.72 16.76 -27.14
C PRO A 154 9.79 15.54 -27.21
N TYR A 155 10.26 14.46 -27.83
CA TYR A 155 9.50 13.19 -27.97
C TYR A 155 8.18 13.29 -28.77
N TRP A 156 8.02 14.36 -29.56
CA TRP A 156 6.89 14.54 -30.49
C TRP A 156 6.58 13.29 -31.32
N GLY A 157 5.30 12.87 -31.32
CA GLY A 157 4.81 11.75 -32.12
C GLY A 157 5.16 10.35 -31.58
N GLN A 158 5.85 10.26 -30.45
CA GLN A 158 6.08 8.98 -29.78
C GLN A 158 4.88 8.64 -28.89
N GLY A 159 4.15 7.59 -29.26
CA GLY A 159 3.00 7.14 -28.47
C GLY A 159 3.40 6.78 -27.04
N GLY A 160 2.65 7.27 -26.07
CA GLY A 160 2.85 7.01 -24.65
C GLY A 160 4.01 7.73 -23.98
N VAL A 161 4.80 8.58 -24.66
CA VAL A 161 5.97 9.23 -24.05
C VAL A 161 5.66 10.67 -23.68
N PHE A 162 5.56 10.96 -22.38
CA PHE A 162 5.36 12.33 -21.88
C PHE A 162 6.70 12.97 -21.50
N PRO A 163 7.02 14.18 -21.97
CA PRO A 163 8.07 14.99 -21.36
C PRO A 163 7.72 15.23 -19.89
N ALA A 164 8.68 14.96 -19.00
CA ALA A 164 8.49 15.05 -17.56
C ALA A 164 9.65 15.79 -16.89
N SER A 165 9.42 16.29 -15.68
CA SER A 165 10.47 16.81 -14.81
C SER A 165 10.38 16.14 -13.44
N MET A 166 11.45 15.44 -13.06
CA MET A 166 11.54 14.72 -11.78
C MET A 166 12.28 15.56 -10.73
N GLY A 167 12.57 14.96 -9.59
CA GLY A 167 13.29 15.58 -8.49
C GLY A 167 14.68 16.05 -8.85
N ARG A 168 15.01 17.30 -8.48
CA ARG A 168 16.36 17.86 -8.62
C ARG A 168 17.38 17.11 -7.73
N PRO A 169 18.70 17.22 -7.95
CA PRO A 169 19.70 16.44 -7.20
C PRO A 169 19.61 16.55 -5.68
N GLN A 170 19.15 17.69 -5.15
CA GLN A 170 18.95 17.90 -3.70
C GLN A 170 17.72 17.17 -3.14
N TYR A 171 16.72 16.91 -3.99
CA TYR A 171 15.45 16.26 -3.66
C TYR A 171 15.09 15.23 -4.74
N PRO A 172 15.91 14.17 -4.92
CA PRO A 172 15.76 13.26 -6.05
C PRO A 172 14.47 12.44 -5.93
N THR A 173 13.86 12.12 -7.07
CA THR A 173 12.80 11.10 -7.11
C THR A 173 13.43 9.73 -6.86
N PRO A 174 13.00 9.00 -5.81
CA PRO A 174 13.62 7.72 -5.47
C PRO A 174 13.31 6.64 -6.52
N VAL A 175 14.35 5.97 -7.01
CA VAL A 175 14.25 4.81 -7.90
C VAL A 175 13.53 3.66 -7.19
N GLY A 176 12.62 2.99 -7.91
CA GLY A 176 11.84 1.90 -7.35
C GLY A 176 10.58 1.58 -8.15
N ILE A 177 9.84 0.58 -7.68
CA ILE A 177 8.53 0.20 -8.19
C ILE A 177 7.52 0.57 -7.11
N TYR A 178 6.51 1.35 -7.50
CA TYR A 178 5.47 1.84 -6.62
C TYR A 178 4.11 1.46 -7.17
N SER A 179 3.10 1.39 -6.30
CA SER A 179 1.70 1.30 -6.68
C SER A 179 1.02 2.65 -6.49
N VAL A 180 0.11 3.03 -7.39
CA VAL A 180 -0.78 4.17 -7.17
C VAL A 180 -1.60 3.95 -5.91
N LEU A 181 -1.54 4.90 -4.99
CA LEU A 181 -2.22 4.85 -3.69
C LEU A 181 -3.55 5.59 -3.71
N ALA A 182 -3.59 6.73 -4.42
CA ALA A 182 -4.76 7.59 -4.48
C ALA A 182 -4.71 8.49 -5.71
N LYS A 183 -5.88 9.00 -6.08
CA LYS A 183 -6.07 9.98 -7.16
C LYS A 183 -6.88 11.14 -6.61
N GLU A 184 -6.33 12.34 -6.71
CA GLU A 184 -6.92 13.58 -6.19
C GLU A 184 -6.95 14.58 -7.36
N ARG A 185 -8.15 15.07 -7.74
CA ARG A 185 -8.25 16.04 -8.84
C ARG A 185 -7.50 17.32 -8.48
N ASP A 186 -7.70 17.79 -7.26
CA ASP A 186 -7.11 18.98 -6.70
C ASP A 186 -6.47 18.61 -5.36
N VAL A 187 -5.20 18.99 -5.18
CA VAL A 187 -4.50 18.80 -3.91
C VAL A 187 -3.62 20.00 -3.61
N THR A 188 -3.72 20.51 -2.38
CA THR A 188 -2.75 21.49 -1.86
C THR A 188 -1.54 20.74 -1.34
N MET A 189 -0.43 20.86 -2.06
CA MET A 189 0.86 20.30 -1.67
C MET A 189 1.60 21.26 -0.75
N ASP A 190 1.73 20.85 0.51
CA ASP A 190 2.44 21.59 1.56
C ASP A 190 3.79 20.91 1.86
N SER A 191 4.88 21.63 1.60
CA SER A 191 6.25 21.16 1.87
C SER A 191 6.52 20.78 3.33
N SER A 192 5.76 21.33 4.29
CA SER A 192 5.89 20.98 5.71
C SER A 192 5.45 19.55 6.00
N SER A 193 4.54 19.00 5.18
CA SER A 193 4.13 17.59 5.26
C SER A 193 5.27 16.61 4.93
N VAL A 194 6.30 17.09 4.25
CA VAL A 194 7.52 16.32 3.91
C VAL A 194 8.76 16.81 4.66
N GLY A 195 8.59 17.69 5.65
CA GLY A 195 9.64 18.12 6.58
C GLY A 195 10.40 19.37 6.17
N ILE A 196 9.91 20.15 5.20
CA ILE A 196 10.50 21.42 4.77
C ILE A 196 9.53 22.55 5.18
N PRO A 197 9.90 23.49 6.06
CA PRO A 197 9.04 24.62 6.38
C PRO A 197 8.65 25.41 5.12
N VAL A 198 7.39 25.84 5.04
CA VAL A 198 6.87 26.56 3.85
C VAL A 198 7.63 27.85 3.56
N ASP A 199 8.15 28.52 4.60
CA ASP A 199 8.92 29.75 4.51
C ASP A 199 10.45 29.52 4.31
N ALA A 200 10.89 28.28 4.27
CA ALA A 200 12.28 27.94 3.99
C ALA A 200 12.63 28.25 2.52
N PRO A 201 13.92 28.39 2.16
CA PRO A 201 14.33 28.63 0.77
C PRO A 201 13.82 27.60 -0.25
N ASP A 202 13.62 26.36 0.19
CA ASP A 202 13.08 25.25 -0.63
C ASP A 202 11.61 24.91 -0.26
N GLY A 203 10.96 25.76 0.55
CA GLY A 203 9.56 25.61 0.93
C GLY A 203 8.61 25.87 -0.23
N TYR A 204 7.48 25.18 -0.23
CA TYR A 204 6.40 25.37 -1.19
C TYR A 204 5.03 25.14 -0.54
N LEU A 205 4.04 25.84 -1.10
CA LEU A 205 2.62 25.63 -0.87
C LEU A 205 1.93 25.83 -2.22
N LEU A 206 1.53 24.74 -2.86
CA LEU A 206 1.06 24.74 -4.25
C LEU A 206 -0.29 24.03 -4.35
N ASP A 207 -1.24 24.64 -5.02
CA ASP A 207 -2.44 23.94 -5.48
C ASP A 207 -2.14 23.29 -6.82
N VAL A 208 -2.27 21.98 -6.89
CA VAL A 208 -1.96 21.22 -8.11
C VAL A 208 -3.13 20.36 -8.55
N GLU A 209 -3.17 20.16 -9.86
CA GLU A 209 -4.24 19.44 -10.53
C GLU A 209 -3.78 18.04 -10.97
N TYR A 210 -4.73 17.11 -11.08
CA TYR A 210 -4.55 15.75 -11.59
C TYR A 210 -3.44 14.99 -10.85
N ALA A 211 -3.52 14.95 -9.52
CA ALA A 211 -2.50 14.36 -8.67
C ALA A 211 -2.73 12.86 -8.46
N VAL A 212 -1.77 12.05 -8.88
CA VAL A 212 -1.72 10.60 -8.68
C VAL A 212 -0.64 10.29 -7.64
N ARG A 213 -1.04 9.93 -6.43
CA ARG A 213 -0.15 9.67 -5.30
C ARG A 213 0.46 8.28 -5.42
N PHE A 214 1.78 8.14 -5.26
CA PHE A 214 2.46 6.84 -5.32
C PHE A 214 3.36 6.54 -4.11
N THR A 215 3.47 7.47 -3.16
CA THR A 215 4.09 7.21 -1.85
C THR A 215 3.27 7.80 -0.70
N LYS A 216 3.38 7.18 0.48
CA LYS A 216 2.80 7.73 1.72
C LYS A 216 3.42 9.08 2.11
N ARG A 217 4.68 9.32 1.70
CA ARG A 217 5.44 10.55 1.95
C ARG A 217 5.10 11.68 0.98
N GLY A 218 4.06 11.55 0.16
CA GLY A 218 3.57 12.66 -0.66
C GLY A 218 4.35 12.90 -1.94
N LEU A 219 4.82 11.82 -2.60
CA LEU A 219 5.25 11.90 -4.00
C LEU A 219 4.09 11.57 -4.95
N PHE A 220 3.99 12.36 -6.01
CA PHE A 220 2.90 12.31 -6.98
C PHE A 220 3.40 12.40 -8.41
N VAL A 221 2.62 11.84 -9.34
CA VAL A 221 2.58 12.29 -10.74
C VAL A 221 1.49 13.36 -10.81
N HIS A 222 1.78 14.56 -11.33
CA HIS A 222 0.79 15.65 -11.35
C HIS A 222 1.04 16.70 -12.44
N SER A 223 0.05 17.56 -12.65
CA SER A 223 0.17 18.74 -13.52
C SER A 223 1.13 19.78 -12.93
N ALA A 224 2.09 20.24 -13.72
CA ALA A 224 3.06 21.26 -13.35
C ALA A 224 3.23 22.32 -14.45
N PRO A 225 2.21 23.16 -14.73
CA PRO A 225 2.24 24.12 -15.84
C PRO A 225 3.36 25.17 -15.71
N TRP A 226 3.85 25.41 -14.49
CA TRP A 226 5.01 26.29 -14.24
C TRP A 226 6.34 25.69 -14.70
N ALA A 227 6.43 24.37 -14.86
CA ALA A 227 7.66 23.64 -15.19
C ALA A 227 7.72 23.17 -16.65
N LEU A 228 6.83 23.66 -17.53
CA LEU A 228 6.74 23.21 -18.93
C LEU A 228 8.06 23.27 -19.70
N ASN A 229 8.89 24.28 -19.43
CA ASN A 229 10.19 24.44 -20.10
C ASN A 229 11.28 23.48 -19.56
N GLN A 230 11.02 22.83 -18.42
CA GLN A 230 11.93 21.87 -17.80
C GLN A 230 11.67 20.44 -18.30
N MET A 231 10.41 20.15 -18.63
CA MET A 231 9.97 18.82 -19.03
C MET A 231 10.70 18.34 -20.29
N GLY A 232 11.31 17.15 -20.21
CA GLY A 232 12.13 16.61 -21.31
C GLY A 232 13.56 17.14 -21.35
N HIS A 233 13.98 17.98 -20.40
CA HIS A 233 15.29 18.65 -20.41
C HIS A 233 16.01 18.67 -19.07
N GLU A 234 15.31 18.90 -17.96
CA GLU A 234 15.89 18.99 -16.63
C GLU A 234 14.94 18.52 -15.53
N ASN A 235 15.52 18.06 -14.42
CA ASN A 235 14.78 17.66 -13.21
C ASN A 235 14.80 18.81 -12.21
N GLY A 236 13.65 19.47 -12.00
CA GLY A 236 13.51 20.68 -11.19
C GLY A 236 12.62 20.53 -9.96
N SER A 237 11.94 19.39 -9.77
CA SER A 237 10.93 19.23 -8.72
C SER A 237 11.54 18.88 -7.34
N HIS A 238 10.69 18.77 -6.31
CA HIS A 238 11.06 18.25 -4.98
C HIS A 238 10.89 16.72 -4.85
N GLY A 239 10.86 16.01 -5.98
CA GLY A 239 10.73 14.55 -6.04
C GLY A 239 9.48 14.08 -6.77
N CYS A 240 8.46 14.93 -6.93
CA CYS A 240 7.29 14.62 -7.76
C CYS A 240 7.68 14.45 -9.24
N ILE A 241 6.86 13.72 -9.98
CA ILE A 241 6.95 13.59 -11.44
C ILE A 241 5.99 14.63 -12.03
N GLY A 242 6.53 15.76 -12.47
CA GLY A 242 5.75 16.83 -13.08
C GLY A 242 5.51 16.57 -14.57
N LEU A 243 4.26 16.70 -15.01
CA LEU A 243 3.81 16.57 -16.40
C LEU A 243 3.10 17.85 -16.86
N SER A 244 2.89 17.97 -18.17
CA SER A 244 1.97 18.98 -18.69
C SER A 244 0.56 18.74 -18.16
N THR A 245 -0.30 19.77 -18.14
CA THR A 245 -1.67 19.60 -17.64
C THR A 245 -2.43 18.55 -18.44
N GLU A 246 -2.24 18.53 -19.76
CA GLU A 246 -2.91 17.61 -20.66
C GLU A 246 -2.44 16.16 -20.46
N ASP A 247 -1.12 15.94 -20.30
CA ASP A 247 -0.55 14.61 -20.03
C ASP A 247 -0.94 14.10 -18.64
N ALA A 248 -0.94 14.99 -17.63
CA ALA A 248 -1.36 14.66 -16.27
C ALA A 248 -2.85 14.28 -16.23
N GLU A 249 -3.71 15.04 -16.90
CA GLU A 249 -5.13 14.73 -17.03
C GLU A 249 -5.35 13.38 -17.71
N TRP A 250 -4.67 13.13 -18.83
CA TRP A 250 -4.78 11.87 -19.55
C TRP A 250 -4.37 10.70 -18.65
N TYR A 251 -3.20 10.79 -17.99
CA TYR A 251 -2.71 9.74 -17.11
C TYR A 251 -3.64 9.52 -15.93
N PHE A 252 -4.10 10.61 -15.30
CA PHE A 252 -5.06 10.58 -14.21
C PHE A 252 -6.34 9.86 -14.63
N ASN A 253 -6.86 10.09 -15.83
CA ASN A 253 -8.08 9.43 -16.30
C ASN A 253 -7.86 7.95 -16.64
N ALA A 254 -6.68 7.58 -17.13
CA ALA A 254 -6.36 6.20 -17.52
C ALA A 254 -6.01 5.30 -16.33
N VAL A 255 -5.22 5.79 -15.38
CA VAL A 255 -4.62 4.96 -14.31
C VAL A 255 -5.61 4.61 -13.20
N ASN A 256 -5.49 3.43 -12.61
CA ASN A 256 -6.26 3.00 -11.45
C ASN A 256 -5.41 2.97 -10.16
N VAL A 257 -6.08 3.03 -9.01
CA VAL A 257 -5.41 2.72 -7.74
C VAL A 257 -4.90 1.28 -7.79
N GLY A 258 -3.63 1.08 -7.45
CA GLY A 258 -2.92 -0.18 -7.59
C GLY A 258 -2.17 -0.36 -8.90
N ASP A 259 -2.26 0.54 -9.88
CA ASP A 259 -1.40 0.44 -11.07
C ASP A 259 0.05 0.83 -10.76
N PRO A 260 1.04 0.27 -11.48
CA PRO A 260 2.44 0.51 -11.18
C PRO A 260 2.96 1.85 -11.72
N ILE A 261 3.74 2.53 -10.90
CA ILE A 261 4.65 3.62 -11.26
C ILE A 261 6.07 3.15 -11.01
N ILE A 262 6.88 3.09 -12.06
CA ILE A 262 8.26 2.64 -12.02
C ILE A 262 9.16 3.85 -12.22
N VAL A 263 10.06 4.10 -11.28
CA VAL A 263 11.07 5.16 -11.39
C VAL A 263 12.43 4.50 -11.61
N ARG A 264 13.15 4.91 -12.65
CA ARG A 264 14.48 4.39 -12.98
C ARG A 264 15.43 5.50 -13.45
N GLU A 265 16.73 5.27 -13.27
CA GLU A 265 17.77 6.20 -13.71
C GLU A 265 18.24 5.92 -15.15
N ASN A 266 18.43 4.65 -15.51
CA ASN A 266 18.63 4.16 -16.88
C ASN A 266 18.35 2.64 -16.95
N GLY A 267 17.69 2.16 -18.02
CA GLY A 267 17.80 0.77 -18.46
C GLY A 267 17.36 -0.38 -17.52
N VAL A 268 16.58 -0.14 -16.47
CA VAL A 268 16.02 -1.24 -15.66
C VAL A 268 14.86 -1.89 -16.43
N GLU A 269 14.96 -3.21 -16.62
CA GLU A 269 13.95 -4.06 -17.23
C GLU A 269 12.65 -3.99 -16.41
N VAL A 270 11.54 -3.68 -17.07
CA VAL A 270 10.23 -3.60 -16.42
C VAL A 270 9.74 -5.03 -16.17
N PRO A 271 9.39 -5.42 -14.93
CA PRO A 271 8.72 -6.70 -14.70
C PRO A 271 7.48 -6.78 -15.59
N GLN A 272 7.44 -7.77 -16.47
CA GLN A 272 6.31 -7.96 -17.38
C GLN A 272 5.18 -8.70 -16.66
N THR A 273 3.94 -8.37 -17.02
CA THR A 273 2.77 -9.11 -16.57
C THR A 273 2.91 -10.58 -16.98
N VAL A 274 2.62 -11.51 -16.07
CA VAL A 274 2.60 -12.93 -16.43
C VAL A 274 1.40 -13.15 -17.35
N THR A 275 1.66 -13.40 -18.63
CA THR A 275 0.64 -13.90 -19.54
C THR A 275 0.30 -15.33 -19.14
N GLY A 276 -0.91 -15.53 -18.61
CA GLY A 276 -1.50 -16.86 -18.39
C GLY A 276 -1.85 -17.57 -19.70
#